data_AF-A0A2N2L957-F1
#
_entry.id   AF-A0A2N2L957-F1
#
_cell.length_a   1.000
_cell.length_b   1.000
_cell.length_c   1.000
_cell.angle_alpha   90.00
_cell.angle_beta   90.00
_cell.angle_gamma   90.00
#
_symmetry.space_group_name_H-M   'P 1'
#
loop_
_entity.id
_entity.type
_entity.pdbx_description
1 polymer ?
#
loop_
_entity_poly.entity_id
_entity_poly.type
_entity_poly.pdbx_seq_one_letter_code
_entity_poly.pdbx_strand_id
1 'polypeptide(L)'
;MSNIQQFTENMTPEEKFAAIEVLKQQLEDNFVSLGQLLSEIKRTRLFRFKGYENFKDFIEAEYNLGGTLANKLAGTFELFIEEMDMDEITVKEIGFDRLQMIRPIIQKADWEIKDKWVQLAETMPTNELRAHIKEVRDNEKVKDKDLKQVYIEQYMEKMLTWFNCSLKEFNFKMALYFQDADLDDLKKVVKERQRLFEMEMQSPKEEKQ
;
A
#
# COMPACT_ATOMS: atom_id res chain seq x y z
N MET A 1 25.17 33.64 -14.54
CA MET A 1 23.85 33.03 -14.79
C MET A 1 24.09 31.59 -15.21
N SER A 2 23.26 30.64 -14.78
CA SER A 2 23.45 29.24 -15.18
C SER A 2 23.16 29.07 -16.68
N ASN A 3 23.94 28.26 -17.41
CA ASN A 3 23.76 28.02 -18.86
C ASN A 3 22.34 27.52 -19.20
N ILE A 4 21.66 26.89 -18.24
CA ILE A 4 20.30 26.36 -18.40
C ILE A 4 19.27 27.50 -18.48
N GLN A 5 19.43 28.58 -17.71
CA GLN A 5 18.50 29.71 -17.71
C GLN A 5 18.50 30.45 -19.06
N GLN A 6 19.68 30.69 -19.64
CA GLN A 6 19.79 31.30 -20.97
C GLN A 6 19.25 30.40 -22.09
N PHE A 7 19.26 29.08 -21.91
CA PHE A 7 18.72 28.12 -22.87
C PHE A 7 17.19 28.12 -22.85
N THR A 8 16.57 28.20 -21.67
CA THR A 8 15.10 28.21 -21.52
C THR A 8 14.43 29.53 -21.91
N GLU A 9 15.13 30.65 -21.85
CA GLU A 9 14.58 31.98 -22.19
C GLU A 9 14.41 32.17 -23.71
N ASN A 10 15.23 31.49 -24.52
CA ASN A 10 15.24 31.64 -25.98
C ASN A 10 14.38 30.61 -26.73
N MET A 11 13.77 29.65 -26.03
CA MET A 11 12.91 28.63 -26.63
C MET A 11 11.48 29.11 -26.85
N THR A 12 10.91 28.74 -27.98
CA THR A 12 9.47 28.84 -28.25
C THR A 12 8.66 27.92 -27.30
N PRO A 13 7.35 28.16 -27.10
CA PRO A 13 6.51 27.28 -26.30
C PRO A 13 6.54 25.82 -26.76
N GLU A 14 6.52 25.57 -28.06
CA GLU A 14 6.57 24.23 -28.67
C GLU A 14 7.90 23.52 -28.38
N GLU A 15 9.03 24.25 -28.49
CA GLU A 15 10.34 23.73 -28.12
C GLU A 15 10.44 23.39 -26.64
N LYS A 16 9.79 24.17 -25.77
CA LYS A 16 9.72 23.87 -24.33
C LYS A 16 8.94 22.58 -24.06
N PHE A 17 7.81 22.36 -24.73
CA PHE A 17 7.06 21.11 -24.59
C PHE A 17 7.84 19.91 -25.10
N ALA A 18 8.51 20.03 -26.24
CA ALA A 18 9.37 18.97 -26.77
C ALA A 18 10.55 18.67 -25.83
N ALA A 19 11.18 19.71 -25.25
CA ALA A 19 12.25 19.55 -24.27
C ALA A 19 11.79 18.84 -23.00
N ILE A 20 10.56 19.10 -22.53
CA ILE A 20 9.97 18.39 -21.39
C ILE A 20 9.86 16.89 -21.70
N GLU A 21 9.38 16.50 -22.88
CA GLU A 21 9.22 15.09 -23.21
C GLU A 21 10.57 14.36 -23.29
N VAL A 22 11.60 15.01 -23.86
CA VAL A 22 12.95 14.44 -23.91
C VAL A 22 13.53 14.27 -22.50
N LEU A 23 13.42 15.29 -21.65
CA LEU A 23 13.94 15.23 -20.28
C LEU A 23 13.19 14.19 -19.44
N LYS A 24 11.88 14.07 -19.63
CA LYS A 24 11.05 13.02 -19.03
C LYS A 24 11.54 11.65 -19.46
N GLN A 25 11.73 11.40 -20.75
CA GLN A 25 12.21 10.11 -21.25
C GLN A 25 13.58 9.75 -20.66
N GLN A 26 14.50 10.71 -20.60
CA GLN A 26 15.80 10.51 -19.94
C GLN A 26 15.66 10.16 -18.46
N LEU A 27 14.70 10.77 -17.75
CA LEU A 27 14.43 10.44 -16.36
C LEU A 27 13.90 9.02 -16.21
N GLU A 28 13.00 8.59 -17.11
CA GLU A 28 12.47 7.23 -17.14
C GLU A 28 13.58 6.19 -17.43
N ASP A 29 14.47 6.45 -18.39
CA ASP A 29 15.60 5.57 -18.67
C ASP A 29 16.58 5.47 -17.48
N ASN A 30 16.83 6.59 -16.83
CA ASN A 30 17.78 6.67 -15.74
C ASN A 30 17.28 6.02 -14.45
N PHE A 31 15.98 6.07 -14.11
CA PHE A 31 15.53 5.51 -12.83
C PHE A 31 15.63 3.98 -12.79
N VAL A 32 15.39 3.29 -13.91
CA VAL A 32 15.54 1.82 -13.99
C VAL A 32 17.01 1.44 -13.82
N SER A 33 17.89 2.07 -14.61
CA SER A 33 19.33 1.83 -14.56
C SER A 33 19.92 2.15 -13.19
N LEU A 34 19.50 3.27 -12.60
CA LEU A 34 19.91 3.66 -11.25
C LEU A 34 19.35 2.70 -10.20
N GLY A 35 18.10 2.28 -10.33
CA GLY A 35 17.47 1.28 -9.46
C GLY A 35 18.24 -0.04 -9.44
N GLN A 36 18.66 -0.53 -10.62
CA GLN A 36 19.49 -1.73 -10.76
C GLN A 36 20.83 -1.60 -10.02
N LEU A 37 21.58 -0.52 -10.27
CA LEU A 37 22.88 -0.29 -9.61
C LEU A 37 22.73 -0.16 -8.10
N LEU A 38 21.71 0.57 -7.64
CA LEU A 38 21.42 0.75 -6.22
C LEU A 38 21.03 -0.57 -5.55
N SER A 39 20.22 -1.40 -6.21
CA SER A 39 19.86 -2.75 -5.76
C SER A 39 21.12 -3.61 -5.59
N GLU A 40 21.98 -3.65 -6.62
CA GLU A 40 23.21 -4.45 -6.59
C GLU A 40 24.15 -4.00 -5.47
N ILE A 41 24.42 -2.70 -5.34
CA ILE A 41 25.26 -2.14 -4.29
C ILE A 41 24.72 -2.49 -2.90
N LYS A 42 23.39 -2.41 -2.73
CA LYS A 42 22.73 -2.70 -1.45
C LYS A 42 22.79 -4.19 -1.12
N ARG A 43 22.50 -5.07 -2.08
CA ARG A 43 22.52 -6.53 -1.94
C ARG A 43 23.90 -7.06 -1.61
N THR A 44 24.92 -6.58 -2.32
CA THR A 44 26.33 -6.99 -2.14
C THR A 44 27.05 -6.23 -1.02
N ARG A 45 26.40 -5.23 -0.42
CA ARG A 45 26.96 -4.35 0.61
C ARG A 45 28.24 -3.63 0.19
N LEU A 46 28.39 -3.29 -1.10
CA LEU A 46 29.58 -2.61 -1.63
C LEU A 46 29.90 -1.28 -0.96
N PHE A 47 28.90 -0.61 -0.36
CA PHE A 47 29.09 0.59 0.45
C PHE A 47 30.06 0.37 1.63
N ARG A 48 30.21 -0.87 2.13
CA ARG A 48 31.18 -1.24 3.17
C ARG A 48 32.63 -1.10 2.69
N PHE A 49 32.90 -1.33 1.41
CA PHE A 49 34.23 -1.14 0.82
C PHE A 49 34.66 0.34 0.88
N LYS A 50 33.68 1.25 0.88
CA LYS A 50 33.88 2.70 1.04
C LYS A 50 33.90 3.15 2.50
N GLY A 51 33.81 2.22 3.46
CA GLY A 51 33.88 2.52 4.90
C GLY A 51 32.54 2.90 5.56
N TYR A 52 31.42 2.81 4.84
CA TYR A 52 30.11 3.17 5.39
C TYR A 52 29.43 1.99 6.08
N GLU A 53 28.71 2.26 7.18
CA GLU A 53 28.01 1.21 7.91
C GLU A 53 26.67 0.82 7.29
N ASN A 54 25.97 1.76 6.67
CA ASN A 54 24.69 1.49 6.07
C ASN A 54 24.58 2.15 4.70
N PHE A 55 23.73 1.58 3.86
CA PHE A 55 23.50 2.02 2.50
C PHE A 55 22.98 3.46 2.43
N LYS A 56 22.16 3.87 3.40
CA LYS A 56 21.57 5.20 3.42
C LYS A 56 22.66 6.27 3.55
N ASP A 57 23.54 6.15 4.53
CA ASP A 57 24.59 7.13 4.79
C ASP A 57 25.56 7.22 3.61
N PHE A 58 25.90 6.08 3.00
CA PHE A 58 26.71 6.05 1.78
C PHE A 58 26.09 6.86 0.65
N ILE A 59 24.80 6.64 0.37
CA ILE A 59 24.13 7.30 -0.73
C ILE A 59 23.96 8.81 -0.49
N GLU A 60 23.63 9.19 0.74
CA GLU A 60 23.46 10.59 1.11
C GLU A 60 24.81 11.35 1.08
N ALA A 61 25.89 10.73 1.55
CA ALA A 61 27.21 11.36 1.60
C ALA A 61 27.90 11.45 0.23
N GLU A 62 27.88 10.38 -0.58
CA GLU A 62 28.65 10.32 -1.83
C GLU A 62 27.90 10.91 -3.03
N TYR A 63 26.56 10.82 -3.04
CA TYR A 63 25.75 11.15 -4.22
C TYR A 63 24.71 12.24 -3.96
N ASN A 64 24.60 12.75 -2.73
CA ASN A 64 23.60 13.75 -2.34
C ASN A 64 22.16 13.33 -2.72
N LEU A 65 21.89 12.03 -2.64
CA LEU A 65 20.59 11.44 -2.96
C LEU A 65 19.91 11.01 -1.66
N GLY A 66 18.65 11.40 -1.47
CA GLY A 66 17.91 11.03 -0.27
C GLY A 66 17.75 9.51 -0.15
N GLY A 67 18.09 8.94 1.02
CA GLY A 67 18.06 7.49 1.22
C GLY A 67 16.70 6.84 0.97
N THR A 68 15.60 7.56 1.21
CA THR A 68 14.25 7.10 0.89
C THR A 68 14.04 6.92 -0.61
N LEU A 69 14.51 7.87 -1.42
CA LEU A 69 14.39 7.79 -2.88
C LEU A 69 15.25 6.65 -3.41
N ALA A 70 16.49 6.53 -2.93
CA ALA A 70 17.38 5.43 -3.32
C ALA A 70 16.80 4.05 -2.99
N ASN A 71 16.18 3.89 -1.81
CA ASN A 71 15.49 2.65 -1.45
C ASN A 71 14.26 2.38 -2.30
N LYS A 72 13.50 3.41 -2.70
CA LYS A 72 12.36 3.26 -3.61
C LYS A 72 12.81 2.83 -5.00
N LEU A 73 13.90 3.42 -5.53
CA LEU A 73 14.47 3.06 -6.83
C LEU A 73 14.95 1.61 -6.84
N ALA A 74 15.81 1.23 -5.89
CA ALA A 74 16.27 -0.15 -5.74
C ALA A 74 15.10 -1.12 -5.60
N GLY A 75 14.16 -0.81 -4.69
CA GLY A 75 13.00 -1.65 -4.44
C GLY A 75 11.93 -1.63 -5.55
N THR A 76 12.06 -0.78 -6.57
CA THR A 76 11.25 -0.85 -7.80
C THR A 76 11.85 -1.89 -8.73
N PHE A 77 13.18 -1.82 -8.94
CA PHE A 77 13.91 -2.80 -9.73
C PHE A 77 13.74 -4.21 -9.16
N GLU A 78 13.98 -4.39 -7.85
CA GLU A 78 13.82 -5.68 -7.16
C GLU A 78 12.40 -6.25 -7.36
N LEU A 79 11.35 -5.46 -7.13
CA LEU A 79 9.98 -5.94 -7.18
C LEU A 79 9.49 -6.20 -8.62
N PHE A 80 9.62 -5.21 -9.50
CA PHE A 80 8.97 -5.28 -10.81
C PHE A 80 9.81 -6.05 -11.83
N ILE A 81 11.13 -5.93 -11.78
CA ILE A 81 12.02 -6.59 -12.74
C ILE A 81 12.51 -7.93 -12.20
N GLU A 82 13.06 -8.00 -11.00
CA GLU A 82 13.61 -9.28 -10.49
C GLU A 82 12.50 -10.24 -9.98
N GLU A 83 11.55 -9.76 -9.18
CA GLU A 83 10.51 -10.63 -8.59
C GLU A 83 9.35 -10.91 -9.55
N MET A 84 8.90 -9.90 -10.30
CA MET A 84 7.77 -10.01 -11.23
C MET A 84 8.16 -10.32 -12.67
N ASP A 85 9.46 -10.40 -12.97
CA ASP A 85 10.00 -10.72 -14.31
C ASP A 85 9.45 -9.81 -15.43
N MET A 86 9.17 -8.54 -15.10
CA MET A 86 8.75 -7.56 -16.09
C MET A 86 9.95 -7.06 -16.89
N ASP A 87 9.76 -6.84 -18.18
CA ASP A 87 10.80 -6.23 -19.01
C ASP A 87 10.96 -4.73 -18.69
N GLU A 88 12.18 -4.24 -18.92
CA GLU A 88 12.53 -2.85 -18.62
C GLU A 88 11.71 -1.84 -19.45
N ILE A 89 11.24 -2.21 -20.64
CA ILE A 89 10.50 -1.31 -21.52
C ILE A 89 9.14 -1.02 -20.89
N THR A 90 8.40 -2.07 -20.51
CA THR A 90 7.12 -1.91 -19.82
C THR A 90 7.27 -1.14 -18.51
N VAL A 91 8.31 -1.40 -17.72
CA VAL A 91 8.56 -0.68 -16.47
C VAL A 91 8.79 0.83 -16.71
N LYS A 92 9.53 1.20 -17.76
CA LYS A 92 9.74 2.60 -18.15
C LYS A 92 8.47 3.26 -18.69
N GLU A 93 7.67 2.53 -19.46
CA GLU A 93 6.41 3.04 -20.02
C GLU A 93 5.38 3.30 -18.92
N ILE A 94 5.29 2.43 -17.90
CA ILE A 94 4.48 2.69 -16.70
C ILE A 94 5.06 3.89 -15.93
N GLY A 95 6.38 3.93 -15.76
CA GLY A 95 7.09 5.04 -15.15
C GLY A 95 7.05 5.03 -13.62
N PHE A 96 8.04 5.70 -13.03
CA PHE A 96 8.37 5.55 -11.61
C PHE A 96 7.21 5.87 -10.67
N ASP A 97 6.49 6.98 -10.90
CA ASP A 97 5.44 7.44 -9.99
C ASP A 97 4.26 6.46 -9.90
N ARG A 98 3.81 5.91 -11.03
CA ARG A 98 2.69 4.96 -11.07
C ARG A 98 3.08 3.64 -10.40
N LEU A 99 4.30 3.15 -10.66
CA LEU A 99 4.85 1.98 -9.98
C LEU A 99 4.92 2.17 -8.46
N GLN A 100 5.33 3.36 -7.99
CA GLN A 100 5.34 3.66 -6.56
C GLN A 100 3.94 3.70 -5.92
N MET A 101 2.89 4.06 -6.68
CA MET A 101 1.51 4.06 -6.18
C MET A 101 0.98 2.65 -5.95
N ILE A 102 1.26 1.73 -6.87
CA ILE A 102 0.76 0.35 -6.80
C ILE A 102 1.64 -0.56 -5.94
N ARG A 103 2.93 -0.21 -5.74
CA ARG A 103 3.90 -1.01 -4.99
C ARG A 103 3.39 -1.48 -3.61
N PRO A 104 2.78 -0.65 -2.74
CA PRO A 104 2.28 -1.10 -1.44
C PRO A 104 1.16 -2.14 -1.52
N ILE A 105 0.40 -2.14 -2.62
CA ILE A 105 -0.71 -3.08 -2.87
C ILE A 105 -0.12 -4.40 -3.38
N ILE A 106 0.72 -4.32 -4.41
CA ILE A 106 1.35 -5.46 -5.07
C ILE A 106 2.24 -6.27 -4.10
N GLN A 107 2.99 -5.60 -3.20
CA GLN A 107 3.85 -6.28 -2.23
C GLN A 107 3.12 -7.24 -1.29
N LYS A 108 1.80 -7.06 -1.11
CA LYS A 108 0.98 -7.87 -0.19
C LYS A 108 -0.03 -8.76 -0.90
N ALA A 109 -0.11 -8.68 -2.22
CA ALA A 109 -1.17 -9.28 -3.00
C ALA A 109 -0.73 -10.58 -3.68
N ASP A 110 -1.69 -11.44 -3.96
CA ASP A 110 -1.49 -12.63 -4.79
C ASP A 110 -1.23 -12.26 -6.26
N TRP A 111 -0.58 -13.15 -7.01
CA TRP A 111 -0.17 -12.93 -8.41
C TRP A 111 -1.27 -12.38 -9.31
N GLU A 112 -2.50 -12.91 -9.22
CA GLU A 112 -3.62 -12.45 -10.04
C GLU A 112 -3.99 -10.97 -9.78
N ILE A 113 -3.82 -10.52 -8.54
CA ILE A 113 -4.08 -9.13 -8.16
C ILE A 113 -2.89 -8.26 -8.59
N LYS A 114 -1.65 -8.77 -8.50
CA LYS A 114 -0.46 -8.06 -8.98
C LYS A 114 -0.57 -7.69 -10.46
N ASP A 115 -0.90 -8.65 -11.31
CA ASP A 115 -1.02 -8.43 -12.76
C ASP A 115 -2.11 -7.40 -13.09
N LYS A 116 -3.26 -7.47 -12.42
CA LYS A 116 -4.33 -6.48 -12.58
C LYS A 116 -3.84 -5.08 -12.24
N TRP A 117 -3.11 -4.90 -11.14
CA TRP A 117 -2.60 -3.59 -10.76
C TRP A 117 -1.53 -3.06 -11.71
N VAL A 118 -0.71 -3.93 -12.28
CA VAL A 118 0.27 -3.55 -13.32
C VAL A 118 -0.45 -3.08 -14.58
N GLN A 119 -1.44 -3.83 -15.08
CA GLN A 119 -2.25 -3.43 -16.25
C GLN A 119 -2.98 -2.11 -16.03
N LEU A 120 -3.56 -1.92 -14.83
CA LEU A 120 -4.21 -0.68 -14.44
C LEU A 120 -3.23 0.49 -14.41
N ALA A 121 -1.99 0.27 -13.94
CA ALA A 121 -0.96 1.30 -13.93
C ALA A 121 -0.42 1.64 -15.31
N GLU A 122 -0.37 0.67 -16.23
CA GLU A 122 0.03 0.89 -17.62
C GLU A 122 -1.00 1.76 -18.37
N THR A 123 -2.28 1.40 -18.23
CA THR A 123 -3.38 1.98 -19.02
C THR A 123 -3.93 3.28 -18.45
N MET A 124 -3.97 3.45 -17.12
CA MET A 124 -4.58 4.63 -16.52
C MET A 124 -3.58 5.77 -16.31
N PRO A 125 -4.00 7.02 -16.57
CA PRO A 125 -3.28 8.21 -16.14
C PRO A 125 -3.11 8.27 -14.61
N THR A 126 -2.04 8.91 -14.15
CA THR A 126 -1.64 8.98 -12.74
C THR A 126 -2.72 9.53 -11.79
N ASN A 127 -3.50 10.52 -12.24
CA ASN A 127 -4.61 11.10 -11.46
C ASN A 127 -5.78 10.11 -11.31
N GLU A 128 -6.13 9.39 -12.36
CA GLU A 128 -7.20 8.38 -12.37
C GLU A 128 -6.81 7.16 -11.56
N LEU A 129 -5.58 6.66 -11.73
CA LEU A 129 -5.03 5.56 -10.92
C LEU A 129 -5.09 5.88 -9.42
N ARG A 130 -4.71 7.11 -9.05
CA ARG A 130 -4.79 7.57 -7.65
C ARG A 130 -6.24 7.61 -7.13
N ALA A 131 -7.18 8.08 -7.95
CA ALA A 131 -8.59 8.09 -7.59
C ALA A 131 -9.13 6.67 -7.42
N HIS A 132 -8.79 5.76 -8.34
CA HIS A 132 -9.17 4.36 -8.30
C HIS A 132 -8.62 3.64 -7.06
N ILE A 133 -7.33 3.82 -6.73
CA ILE A 133 -6.74 3.28 -5.50
C ILE A 133 -7.48 3.78 -4.25
N LYS A 134 -7.83 5.08 -4.23
CA LYS A 134 -8.59 5.65 -3.12
C LYS A 134 -9.97 5.02 -3.02
N GLU A 135 -10.68 4.87 -4.13
CA GLU A 135 -12.00 4.26 -4.19
C GLU A 135 -11.96 2.79 -3.74
N VAL A 136 -11.01 2.00 -4.23
CA VAL A 136 -10.82 0.60 -3.80
C VAL A 136 -10.57 0.53 -2.28
N ARG A 137 -9.68 1.38 -1.75
CA ARG A 137 -9.39 1.41 -0.31
C ARG A 137 -10.59 1.87 0.52
N ASP A 138 -11.36 2.83 0.03
CA ASP A 138 -12.55 3.31 0.72
C ASP A 138 -13.67 2.25 0.65
N ASN A 139 -13.79 1.52 -0.45
CA ASN A 139 -14.69 0.36 -0.60
C ASN A 139 -14.26 -0.82 0.26
N GLU A 140 -12.97 -1.10 0.42
CA GLU A 140 -12.45 -2.08 1.37
C GLU A 140 -12.81 -1.68 2.79
N LYS A 141 -12.62 -0.41 3.18
CA LYS A 141 -13.07 0.09 4.48
C LYS A 141 -14.59 0.01 4.66
N VAL A 142 -15.38 0.08 3.59
CA VAL A 142 -16.85 -0.04 3.63
C VAL A 142 -17.29 -1.51 3.62
N LYS A 143 -16.56 -2.42 2.98
CA LYS A 143 -16.80 -3.87 3.08
C LYS A 143 -16.35 -4.44 4.43
N ASP A 144 -15.30 -3.85 4.99
CA ASP A 144 -14.76 -4.12 6.33
C ASP A 144 -15.46 -3.28 7.41
N LYS A 145 -16.46 -2.45 7.05
CA LYS A 145 -17.57 -2.06 7.94
C LYS A 145 -18.52 -3.27 8.02
N ASP A 146 -18.09 -4.37 8.59
CA ASP A 146 -18.05 -4.68 10.02
C ASP A 146 -19.35 -5.36 10.46
N LEU A 147 -19.56 -6.58 9.96
CA LEU A 147 -20.62 -7.48 10.42
C LEU A 147 -20.56 -7.68 11.95
N LYS A 148 -19.37 -7.55 12.56
CA LYS A 148 -19.22 -7.59 14.02
C LYS A 148 -19.79 -6.31 14.64
N GLN A 149 -19.56 -5.14 14.07
CA GLN A 149 -20.20 -3.89 14.50
C GLN A 149 -21.71 -3.94 14.34
N VAL A 150 -22.24 -4.43 13.21
CA VAL A 150 -23.68 -4.60 13.01
C VAL A 150 -24.25 -5.55 14.06
N TYR A 151 -23.56 -6.66 14.34
CA TYR A 151 -23.95 -7.60 15.39
C TYR A 151 -23.94 -6.95 16.79
N ILE A 152 -22.89 -6.17 17.11
CA ILE A 152 -22.79 -5.43 18.36
C ILE A 152 -23.94 -4.43 18.49
N GLU A 153 -24.21 -3.64 17.44
CA GLU A 153 -25.28 -2.64 17.45
C GLU A 153 -26.65 -3.28 17.67
N GLN A 154 -26.97 -4.35 16.93
CA GLN A 154 -28.23 -5.09 17.09
C GLN A 154 -28.35 -5.71 18.48
N TYR A 155 -27.26 -6.31 18.99
CA TYR A 155 -27.24 -6.88 20.33
C TYR A 155 -27.49 -5.79 21.38
N MET A 156 -26.76 -4.67 21.29
CA MET A 156 -26.88 -3.58 22.25
C MET A 156 -28.27 -2.95 22.22
N GLU A 157 -28.85 -2.69 21.05
CA GLU A 157 -30.22 -2.17 20.92
C GLU A 157 -31.24 -3.10 21.60
N LYS A 158 -31.14 -4.41 21.33
CA LYS A 158 -31.99 -5.42 21.95
C LYS A 158 -31.86 -5.41 23.48
N MET A 159 -30.63 -5.39 24.00
CA MET A 159 -30.37 -5.45 25.43
C MET A 159 -30.81 -4.18 26.16
N LEU A 160 -30.55 -3.00 25.60
CA LEU A 160 -30.98 -1.72 26.18
C LEU A 160 -32.49 -1.59 26.19
N THR A 161 -33.17 -2.06 25.14
CA THR A 161 -34.63 -2.11 25.08
C THR A 161 -35.20 -3.10 26.09
N TRP A 162 -34.64 -4.31 26.18
CA TRP A 162 -35.13 -5.35 27.09
C TRP A 162 -34.94 -4.98 28.56
N PHE A 163 -33.78 -4.43 28.92
CA PHE A 163 -33.53 -3.90 30.27
C PHE A 163 -34.16 -2.53 30.53
N ASN A 164 -34.73 -1.90 29.49
CA ASN A 164 -35.26 -0.54 29.47
C ASN A 164 -34.35 0.46 30.21
N CYS A 165 -33.07 0.52 29.81
CA CYS A 165 -32.09 1.31 30.54
C CYS A 165 -31.04 1.92 29.61
N SER A 166 -30.31 2.90 30.15
CA SER A 166 -29.18 3.51 29.43
C SER A 166 -28.00 2.54 29.33
N LEU A 167 -27.10 2.79 28.37
CA LEU A 167 -25.86 2.04 28.21
C LEU A 167 -25.03 1.97 29.50
N LYS A 168 -24.97 3.08 30.25
CA LYS A 168 -24.22 3.14 31.50
C LYS A 168 -24.81 2.20 32.56
N GLU A 169 -26.13 2.14 32.64
CA GLU A 169 -26.85 1.28 33.57
C GLU A 169 -26.77 -0.20 33.15
N PHE A 170 -26.83 -0.48 31.85
CA PHE A 170 -26.60 -1.82 31.32
C PHE A 170 -25.20 -2.34 31.68
N ASN A 171 -24.17 -1.51 31.49
CA ASN A 171 -22.80 -1.88 31.84
C ASN A 171 -22.63 -2.15 33.34
N PHE A 172 -23.30 -1.38 34.20
CA PHE A 172 -23.34 -1.64 35.64
C PHE A 172 -23.96 -3.02 35.95
N LYS A 173 -25.10 -3.35 35.32
CA LYS A 173 -25.74 -4.66 35.48
C LYS A 173 -24.88 -5.81 34.96
N MET A 174 -24.18 -5.62 33.83
CA MET A 174 -23.26 -6.63 33.30
C MET A 174 -22.04 -6.82 34.21
N ALA A 175 -21.51 -5.76 34.82
CA ALA A 175 -20.43 -5.87 35.79
C ALA A 175 -20.85 -6.70 37.02
N LEU A 176 -22.08 -6.52 37.52
CA LEU A 176 -22.63 -7.36 38.59
C LEU A 176 -22.78 -8.83 38.15
N TYR A 177 -23.24 -9.07 36.92
CA TYR A 177 -23.41 -10.42 36.39
C TYR A 177 -22.08 -11.18 36.26
N PHE A 178 -21.01 -10.49 35.84
CA PHE A 178 -19.68 -11.09 35.66
C PHE A 178 -18.80 -11.06 36.91
N GLN A 179 -19.27 -10.48 38.03
CA GLN A 179 -18.45 -10.23 39.21
C GLN A 179 -17.77 -11.50 39.75
N ASP A 180 -18.51 -12.61 39.79
CA ASP A 180 -18.03 -13.91 40.32
C ASP A 180 -17.85 -14.95 39.20
N ALA A 181 -17.75 -14.52 37.94
CA ALA A 181 -17.63 -15.44 36.81
C ALA A 181 -16.23 -16.04 36.70
N ASP A 182 -16.15 -17.33 36.38
CA ASP A 182 -14.89 -17.98 36.01
C ASP A 182 -14.43 -17.48 34.63
N LEU A 183 -13.33 -16.73 34.61
CA LEU A 183 -12.80 -16.11 33.40
C LEU A 183 -12.23 -17.13 32.40
N ASP A 184 -11.72 -18.28 32.87
CA ASP A 184 -11.14 -19.29 31.98
C ASP A 184 -12.24 -20.05 31.25
N ASP A 185 -13.32 -20.40 31.94
CA ASP A 185 -14.48 -21.01 31.31
C ASP A 185 -15.25 -20.01 30.43
N LEU A 186 -15.40 -18.76 30.86
CA LEU A 186 -15.97 -17.69 30.04
C LEU A 186 -15.19 -17.51 28.74
N LYS A 187 -13.86 -17.52 28.80
CA LYS A 187 -12.98 -17.39 27.63
C LYS A 187 -13.14 -18.55 26.66
N LYS A 188 -13.32 -19.79 27.14
CA LYS A 188 -13.62 -20.95 26.28
C LYS A 188 -14.95 -20.77 25.56
N VAL A 189 -16.00 -20.37 26.28
CA VAL A 189 -17.34 -20.15 25.72
C VAL A 189 -17.33 -19.04 24.67
N VAL A 190 -16.65 -17.91 24.94
CA VAL A 190 -16.54 -16.79 24.00
C VAL A 190 -15.78 -17.21 22.74
N LYS A 191 -14.67 -17.93 22.88
CA LYS A 191 -13.90 -18.44 21.72
C LYS A 191 -14.74 -19.36 20.83
N GLU A 192 -15.50 -20.28 21.42
CA GLU A 192 -16.35 -21.18 20.66
C GLU A 192 -17.46 -20.43 19.91
N ARG A 193 -18.13 -19.49 20.58
CA ARG A 193 -19.18 -18.67 19.95
C ARG A 193 -18.63 -17.76 18.86
N GLN A 194 -17.45 -17.18 19.08
CA GLN A 194 -16.77 -16.37 18.07
C GLN A 194 -16.43 -17.23 16.84
N ARG A 195 -15.93 -18.44 17.04
CA ARG A 195 -15.62 -19.36 15.95
C ARG A 195 -16.87 -19.74 15.15
N LEU A 196 -17.98 -20.06 15.83
CA LEU A 196 -19.25 -20.37 15.17
C LEU A 196 -19.78 -19.18 14.36
N PHE A 197 -19.75 -17.98 14.93
CA PHE A 197 -20.14 -16.75 14.23
C PHE A 197 -19.29 -16.52 12.97
N GLU A 198 -17.97 -16.67 13.07
CA GLU A 198 -17.06 -16.51 11.93
C GLU A 198 -17.27 -17.59 10.85
N MET A 199 -17.65 -18.82 11.24
CA MET A 199 -18.01 -19.90 10.32
C MET A 199 -19.34 -19.64 9.59
N GLU A 200 -20.40 -19.27 10.32
CA GLU A 200 -21.72 -18.96 9.74
C GLU A 200 -21.67 -17.78 8.76
N MET A 201 -20.78 -16.81 9.01
CA MET A 201 -20.57 -15.66 8.12
C MET A 201 -19.76 -15.99 6.86
N GLN A 202 -19.07 -17.14 6.81
CA GLN A 202 -18.35 -17.61 5.62
C GLN A 202 -19.25 -18.44 4.67
N SER A 203 -20.27 -19.11 5.20
CA SER A 203 -21.21 -19.96 4.44
C SER A 203 -22.18 -19.27 3.45
N PRO A 204 -22.47 -17.94 3.44
CA PRO A 204 -23.48 -17.39 2.52
C PRO A 204 -23.01 -17.17 1.06
N LYS A 205 -21.78 -17.56 0.69
CA LYS A 205 -21.25 -17.31 -0.66
C LYS A 205 -21.54 -18.39 -1.70
N GLU A 206 -22.12 -19.54 -1.33
CA GLU A 206 -22.31 -20.67 -2.25
C GLU A 206 -23.74 -20.92 -2.73
N GLU A 207 -24.74 -20.12 -2.34
CA GLU A 207 -26.12 -20.30 -2.81
C GLU A 207 -26.61 -19.11 -3.65
N LYS A 208 -26.02 -18.96 -4.85
CA LYS A 208 -26.72 -18.41 -6.02
C LYS A 208 -26.24 -19.16 -7.27
N GLN A 209 -26.86 -20.31 -7.53
CA GLN A 209 -26.98 -20.89 -8.88
C GLN A 209 -28.31 -20.47 -9.48
#